data_AF-T1C1X8-F1
#
_entry.id   AF-T1C1X8-F1
#
_cell.length_a   1.000
_cell.length_b   1.000
_cell.length_c   1.000
_cell.angle_alpha   90.00
_cell.angle_beta   90.00
_cell.angle_gamma   90.00
#
_symmetry.space_group_name_H-M   'P 1'
#
loop_
_entity.id
_entity.type
_entity.pdbx_description
1 polymer ?
#
loop_
_entity_poly.entity_id
_entity_poly.type
_entity_poly.pdbx_seq_one_letter_code
_entity_poly.pdbx_strand_id
1 'polypeptide(L)'
;TKLWDLLVIYKGQLIAAIELKSQVGPSFGNNFNNRTEEAIGTAHDLATAYREGAFGEQPRPFVGWMMLVEAADASRAPVRDSSPHFPVFKEFQGASYLKRYDVLCQRLMQEQLYSTAALMASQRDAANNGGYSSLSDMTSLKTFVTSLAGHVAAAAA
;
A
#
# COMPACT_ATOMS: atom_id res chain seq x y z
N THR A 1 9.19 4.60 -17.79
CA THR A 1 9.16 3.28 -17.11
C THR A 1 8.91 3.51 -15.63
N LYS A 2 8.10 2.65 -14.98
CA LYS A 2 7.89 2.73 -13.53
C LYS A 2 9.21 2.44 -12.81
N LEU A 3 9.55 3.28 -11.83
CA LEU A 3 10.64 3.02 -10.89
C LEU A 3 10.03 2.46 -9.60
N TRP A 4 10.54 1.30 -9.17
CA TRP A 4 10.20 0.65 -7.92
C TRP A 4 11.20 1.07 -6.84
N ASP A 5 10.75 1.21 -5.60
CA ASP A 5 11.62 1.62 -4.50
C ASP A 5 12.53 0.48 -4.03
N LEU A 6 12.04 -0.76 -4.13
CA LEU A 6 12.82 -1.96 -3.86
C LEU A 6 12.47 -3.07 -4.83
N LEU A 7 13.50 -3.66 -5.43
CA LEU A 7 13.42 -4.85 -6.27
C LEU A 7 14.28 -5.96 -5.68
N VAL A 8 13.77 -7.19 -5.69
CA VAL A 8 14.55 -8.40 -5.38
C VAL A 8 14.66 -9.21 -6.65
N ILE A 9 15.87 -9.35 -7.16
CA ILE A 9 16.20 -10.19 -8.32
C ILE A 9 17.03 -11.37 -7.85
N TYR A 10 16.65 -12.59 -8.23
CA TYR A 10 17.41 -13.79 -7.93
C TYR A 10 17.46 -14.69 -9.16
N LYS A 11 18.67 -15.13 -9.54
CA LYS A 11 18.91 -15.98 -10.73
C LYS A 11 18.23 -15.45 -12.01
N GLY A 12 18.22 -14.13 -12.20
CA GLY A 12 17.61 -13.46 -13.35
C GLY A 12 16.08 -13.33 -13.30
N GLN A 13 15.44 -13.78 -12.22
CA GLN A 13 13.99 -13.66 -12.02
C GLN A 13 13.65 -12.53 -11.06
N LEU A 14 12.56 -11.83 -11.34
CA LEU A 14 11.97 -10.85 -10.42
C LEU A 14 11.21 -11.62 -9.34
N ILE A 15 11.69 -11.54 -8.10
CA ILE A 15 11.10 -12.21 -6.93
C ILE A 15 10.15 -11.27 -6.20
N ALA A 16 10.55 -10.02 -6.01
CA ALA A 16 9.69 -9.03 -5.34
C ALA A 16 9.86 -7.63 -5.94
N ALA A 17 8.76 -6.90 -6.01
CA ALA A 17 8.70 -5.49 -6.35
C ALA A 17 7.89 -4.75 -5.29
N ILE A 18 8.50 -3.75 -4.66
CA ILE A 18 7.89 -3.03 -3.53
C ILE A 18 7.92 -1.54 -3.81
N GLU A 19 6.77 -0.91 -3.57
CA GLU A 19 6.61 0.53 -3.60
C GLU A 19 6.42 1.06 -2.17
N LEU A 20 7.17 2.11 -1.85
CA LEU A 20 7.16 2.81 -0.57
C LEU A 20 6.66 4.24 -0.81
N LYS A 21 5.65 4.64 -0.05
CA LYS A 21 5.10 5.99 -0.09
C LYS A 21 5.04 6.55 1.31
N SER A 22 5.19 7.87 1.38
CA SER A 22 4.96 8.60 2.62
C SER A 22 4.08 9.83 2.36
N GLN A 23 3.35 10.25 3.40
CA GLN A 23 2.52 11.43 3.36
C GLN A 23 2.55 12.18 4.69
N VAL A 24 2.84 13.46 4.56
CA VAL A 24 2.91 14.43 5.65
C VAL A 24 1.94 15.56 5.32
N GLY A 25 1.36 16.21 6.33
CA GLY A 25 0.39 17.29 6.15
C GLY A 25 0.96 18.54 5.45
N PRO A 26 0.10 19.52 5.06
CA PRO A 26 -1.32 19.61 5.43
C PRO A 26 -2.29 18.99 4.41
N SER A 27 -1.85 18.70 3.18
CA SER A 27 -2.74 18.35 2.06
C SER A 27 -3.12 16.85 2.03
N PHE A 28 -3.81 16.36 3.06
CA PHE A 28 -4.12 14.94 3.14
C PHE A 28 -5.09 14.44 2.05
N GLY A 29 -6.05 15.27 1.64
CA GLY A 29 -7.06 14.91 0.63
C GLY A 29 -6.53 14.70 -0.77
N ASN A 30 -5.89 15.72 -1.36
CA ASN A 30 -5.35 15.61 -2.72
C ASN A 30 -4.31 14.50 -2.82
N ASN A 31 -3.47 14.34 -1.79
CA ASN A 31 -2.48 13.28 -1.78
C ASN A 31 -3.13 11.89 -1.65
N PHE A 32 -4.17 11.71 -0.83
CA PHE A 32 -4.88 10.44 -0.72
C PHE A 32 -5.40 9.93 -2.08
N ASN A 33 -6.09 10.79 -2.83
CA ASN A 33 -6.65 10.42 -4.13
C ASN A 33 -5.54 10.06 -5.12
N ASN A 34 -4.50 10.90 -5.23
CA ASN A 34 -3.37 10.65 -6.12
C ASN A 34 -2.66 9.33 -5.79
N ARG A 35 -2.42 9.02 -4.51
CA ARG A 35 -1.77 7.75 -4.10
C ARG A 35 -2.65 6.53 -4.36
N THR A 36 -3.97 6.69 -4.23
CA THR A 36 -4.93 5.64 -4.55
C THR A 36 -4.89 5.29 -6.04
N GLU A 37 -4.99 6.30 -6.90
CA GLU A 37 -4.95 6.11 -8.36
C GLU A 37 -3.62 5.54 -8.82
N GLU A 38 -2.49 6.05 -8.29
CA GLU A 38 -1.16 5.53 -8.60
C GLU A 38 -0.98 4.06 -8.22
N ALA A 39 -1.43 3.65 -7.02
CA ALA A 39 -1.30 2.27 -6.56
C ALA A 39 -2.14 1.31 -7.43
N ILE A 40 -3.38 1.68 -7.74
CA ILE A 40 -4.26 0.88 -8.59
C ILE A 40 -3.69 0.78 -10.01
N GLY A 41 -3.29 1.91 -10.61
CA GLY A 41 -2.70 1.95 -11.94
C GLY A 41 -1.41 1.13 -12.03
N THR A 42 -0.51 1.29 -11.06
CA THR A 42 0.76 0.54 -11.01
C THR A 42 0.53 -0.97 -10.92
N ALA A 43 -0.45 -1.42 -10.14
CA ALA A 43 -0.79 -2.83 -10.05
C ALA A 43 -1.31 -3.38 -11.39
N HIS A 44 -2.17 -2.63 -12.08
CA HIS A 44 -2.66 -3.02 -13.40
C HIS A 44 -1.57 -3.04 -14.46
N ASP A 45 -0.67 -2.06 -14.46
CA ASP A 45 0.48 -2.01 -15.38
C ASP A 45 1.40 -3.20 -15.17
N LEU A 46 1.73 -3.53 -13.91
CA LEU A 46 2.58 -4.67 -13.58
C LEU A 46 1.91 -6.00 -13.96
N ALA A 47 0.62 -6.16 -13.66
CA ALA A 47 -0.13 -7.35 -14.03
C ALA A 47 -0.22 -7.53 -15.56
N THR A 48 -0.38 -6.43 -16.28
CA THR A 48 -0.34 -6.42 -17.75
C THR A 48 1.04 -6.83 -18.24
N ALA A 49 2.12 -6.23 -17.75
CA ALA A 49 3.48 -6.59 -18.12
C ALA A 49 3.78 -8.07 -17.87
N TYR A 50 3.32 -8.62 -16.73
CA TYR A 50 3.45 -10.05 -16.42
C TYR A 50 2.69 -10.92 -17.43
N ARG A 51 1.42 -10.60 -17.72
CA ARG A 51 0.60 -11.32 -18.69
C ARG A 51 1.21 -11.31 -20.10
N GLU A 52 1.78 -10.18 -20.53
CA GLU A 52 2.44 -10.06 -21.84
C GLU A 52 3.86 -10.67 -21.86
N GLY A 53 4.31 -11.33 -20.78
CA GLY A 53 5.59 -12.03 -20.74
C GLY A 53 6.82 -11.12 -20.59
N ALA A 54 6.66 -9.87 -20.14
CA ALA A 54 7.75 -8.90 -20.01
C ALA A 54 8.86 -9.34 -19.03
N PHE A 55 8.57 -10.30 -18.14
CA PHE A 55 9.53 -10.86 -17.18
C PHE A 55 10.04 -12.25 -17.58
N GLY A 56 9.69 -12.74 -18.77
CA GLY A 56 9.98 -14.11 -19.19
C GLY A 56 9.09 -15.16 -18.49
N GLU A 57 9.44 -16.44 -18.66
CA GLU A 57 8.76 -17.55 -18.01
C GLU A 57 9.21 -17.67 -16.55
N GLN A 58 8.43 -17.05 -15.65
CA GLN A 58 8.66 -17.11 -14.21
C GLN A 58 7.33 -17.06 -13.44
N PRO A 59 7.29 -17.50 -12.17
CA PRO A 59 6.13 -17.26 -11.31
C PRO A 59 5.85 -15.76 -11.10
N ARG A 60 4.62 -15.45 -10.70
CA ARG A 60 4.23 -14.07 -10.37
C ARG A 60 5.08 -13.57 -9.18
N PRO A 61 5.76 -12.41 -9.31
CA PRO A 61 6.54 -11.85 -8.21
C PRO A 61 5.65 -11.43 -7.03
N PHE A 62 6.23 -11.35 -5.84
CA PHE A 62 5.63 -10.64 -4.73
C PHE A 62 5.50 -9.16 -5.04
N VAL A 63 4.30 -8.60 -4.86
CA VAL A 63 4.06 -7.17 -5.06
C VAL A 63 3.67 -6.53 -3.75
N GLY A 64 4.49 -5.60 -3.26
CA GLY A 64 4.29 -4.92 -1.99
C GLY A 64 3.95 -3.43 -2.16
N TRP A 65 3.02 -2.94 -1.36
CA TRP A 65 2.76 -1.50 -1.22
C TRP A 65 2.81 -1.09 0.24
N MET A 66 3.61 -0.09 0.59
CA MET A 66 3.70 0.41 1.95
C MET A 66 3.48 1.91 2.00
N MET A 67 2.58 2.33 2.87
CA MET A 67 2.24 3.73 3.08
C MET A 67 2.54 4.15 4.51
N LEU A 68 3.42 5.15 4.66
CA LEU A 68 3.67 5.83 5.93
C LEU A 68 2.91 7.16 5.95
N VAL A 69 2.03 7.36 6.92
CA VAL A 69 1.24 8.59 7.05
C VAL A 69 1.52 9.26 8.38
N GLU A 70 1.74 10.58 8.35
CA GLU A 70 1.83 11.38 9.56
C GLU A 70 0.53 11.27 10.36
N ALA A 71 0.65 10.87 11.63
CA ALA A 71 -0.45 10.74 12.57
C ALA A 71 -0.79 12.09 13.23
N ALA A 72 -1.17 13.07 12.39
CA ALA A 72 -1.62 14.40 12.80
C ALA A 72 -3.15 14.45 12.99
N ASP A 73 -3.65 15.52 13.63
CA ASP A 73 -5.09 15.71 13.84
C ASP A 73 -5.87 15.68 12.52
N ALA A 74 -5.35 16.31 11.47
CA ALA A 74 -5.99 16.34 10.15
C ALA A 74 -6.04 14.97 9.45
N SER A 75 -5.11 14.04 9.74
CA SER A 75 -5.16 12.68 9.16
C SER A 75 -6.05 11.73 9.95
N ARG A 76 -6.36 12.08 11.21
CA ARG A 76 -7.25 11.36 12.12
C ARG A 76 -8.68 11.89 12.13
N ALA A 77 -8.89 13.14 11.70
CA ALA A 77 -10.20 13.78 11.66
C ALA A 77 -11.14 13.11 10.63
N PRO A 78 -12.44 13.01 10.93
CA PRO A 78 -13.45 12.58 9.95
C PRO A 78 -13.43 13.44 8.69
N VAL A 79 -13.48 12.81 7.52
CA VAL A 79 -13.60 13.51 6.23
C VAL A 79 -15.08 13.67 5.90
N ARG A 80 -15.47 14.88 5.48
CA ARG A 80 -16.85 15.17 5.04
C ARG A 80 -17.14 14.45 3.73
N ASP A 81 -18.26 13.73 3.72
CA ASP A 81 -18.78 13.07 2.52
C ASP A 81 -19.80 13.96 1.79
N SER A 82 -19.74 13.95 0.46
CA SER A 82 -20.73 14.59 -0.42
C SER A 82 -21.18 13.58 -1.45
N SER A 83 -22.44 13.15 -1.37
CA SER A 83 -22.95 11.99 -2.12
C SER A 83 -24.26 12.35 -2.84
N PRO A 84 -24.21 13.19 -3.89
CA PRO A 84 -25.42 13.75 -4.51
C PRO A 84 -26.25 12.73 -5.32
N HIS A 85 -25.63 11.63 -5.76
CA HIS A 85 -26.27 10.64 -6.64
C HIS A 85 -26.52 9.29 -5.97
N PHE A 86 -25.54 8.78 -5.22
CA PHE A 86 -25.61 7.48 -4.55
C PHE A 86 -24.96 7.56 -3.17
N PRO A 87 -25.44 6.81 -2.17
CA PRO A 87 -24.87 6.83 -0.83
C PRO A 87 -23.42 6.31 -0.86
N VAL A 88 -22.57 6.96 -0.07
CA VAL A 88 -21.21 6.47 0.19
C VAL A 88 -21.29 5.19 1.03
N PHE A 89 -20.43 4.20 0.74
CA PHE A 89 -20.36 2.95 1.50
C PHE A 89 -20.05 3.21 2.98
N LYS A 90 -20.55 2.33 3.86
CA LYS A 90 -20.53 2.53 5.32
C LYS A 90 -19.12 2.74 5.88
N GLU A 91 -18.14 2.03 5.34
CA GLU A 91 -16.74 2.11 5.74
C GLU A 91 -16.07 3.46 5.46
N PHE A 92 -16.66 4.29 4.59
CA PHE A 92 -16.17 5.62 4.26
C PHE A 92 -16.91 6.75 4.98
N GLN A 93 -18.11 6.47 5.51
CA GLN A 93 -18.93 7.46 6.22
C GLN A 93 -18.21 7.96 7.47
N GLY A 94 -17.80 9.23 7.46
CA GLY A 94 -17.04 9.83 8.57
C GLY A 94 -15.64 9.23 8.76
N ALA A 95 -15.12 8.47 7.79
CA ALA A 95 -13.80 7.89 7.85
C ALA A 95 -12.71 8.98 7.75
N SER A 96 -11.69 8.88 8.59
CA SER A 96 -10.48 9.70 8.50
C SER A 96 -9.59 9.26 7.34
N TYR A 97 -8.60 10.09 6.95
CA TYR A 97 -7.64 9.71 5.91
C TYR A 97 -6.85 8.45 6.28
N LEU A 98 -6.46 8.29 7.54
CA LEU A 98 -5.84 7.06 8.00
C LEU A 98 -6.78 5.86 7.81
N LYS A 99 -8.06 5.99 8.16
CA LYS A 99 -9.02 4.90 7.96
C LYS A 99 -9.25 4.59 6.49
N ARG A 100 -9.30 5.61 5.63
CA ARG A 100 -9.42 5.43 4.17
C ARG A 100 -8.20 4.72 3.58
N TYR A 101 -6.98 5.00 4.06
CA TYR A 101 -5.79 4.24 3.67
C TYR A 101 -5.83 2.78 4.14
N ASP A 102 -6.32 2.51 5.35
CA ASP A 102 -6.47 1.13 5.84
C ASP A 102 -7.46 0.36 4.96
N VAL A 103 -8.59 0.97 4.58
CA VAL A 103 -9.54 0.38 3.63
C VAL A 103 -8.90 0.16 2.25
N LEU A 104 -8.13 1.12 1.75
CA LEU A 104 -7.39 0.96 0.49
C LEU A 104 -6.46 -0.25 0.54
N CYS A 105 -5.60 -0.35 1.56
CA CYS A 105 -4.68 -1.49 1.72
C CYS A 105 -5.42 -2.83 1.74
N GLN A 106 -6.54 -2.91 2.47
CA GLN A 106 -7.35 -4.13 2.52
C GLN A 106 -7.91 -4.51 1.14
N ARG A 107 -8.46 -3.54 0.40
CA ARG A 107 -9.01 -3.78 -0.95
C ARG A 107 -7.93 -4.15 -1.96
N LEU A 108 -6.78 -3.48 -1.95
CA LEU A 108 -5.63 -3.84 -2.79
C LEU A 108 -5.22 -5.31 -2.61
N MET A 109 -5.30 -5.84 -1.39
CA MET A 109 -5.02 -7.24 -1.10
C MET A 109 -6.18 -8.17 -1.48
N GLN A 110 -7.42 -7.81 -1.12
CA GLN A 110 -8.61 -8.62 -1.40
C GLN A 110 -8.86 -8.79 -2.91
N GLU A 111 -8.53 -7.77 -3.69
CA GLU A 111 -8.64 -7.77 -5.15
C GLU A 111 -7.39 -8.35 -5.84
N GLN A 112 -6.42 -8.86 -5.08
CA GLN A 112 -5.17 -9.47 -5.58
C GLN A 112 -4.34 -8.53 -6.48
N LEU A 113 -4.50 -7.22 -6.31
CA LEU A 113 -3.65 -6.21 -6.95
C LEU A 113 -2.24 -6.24 -6.34
N TYR A 114 -2.17 -6.40 -5.02
CA TYR A 114 -0.92 -6.55 -4.27
C TYR A 114 -0.92 -7.84 -3.47
N SER A 115 0.27 -8.46 -3.32
CA SER A 115 0.48 -9.61 -2.44
C SER A 115 0.30 -9.20 -0.98
N THR A 116 0.81 -8.03 -0.59
CA THR A 116 0.55 -7.45 0.73
C THR A 116 0.65 -5.92 0.66
N ALA A 117 -0.22 -5.24 1.40
CA ALA A 117 -0.20 -3.80 1.58
C ALA A 117 -0.11 -3.45 3.08
N ALA A 118 0.68 -2.43 3.41
CA ALA A 118 0.87 -1.98 4.80
C ALA A 118 0.58 -0.49 4.97
N LEU A 119 -0.12 -0.14 6.06
CA LEU A 119 -0.29 1.23 6.54
C LEU A 119 0.40 1.40 7.88
N MET A 120 1.31 2.36 7.94
CA MET A 120 1.95 2.82 9.16
C MET A 120 1.51 4.25 9.45
N ALA A 121 0.98 4.49 10.65
CA ALA A 121 0.71 5.84 11.13
C ALA A 121 1.79 6.23 12.16
N SER A 122 2.51 7.33 11.92
CA SER A 122 3.62 7.74 12.80
C SER A 122 3.53 9.23 13.13
N GLN A 123 3.77 9.59 14.40
CA GLN A 123 3.84 10.99 14.80
C GLN A 123 5.12 11.63 14.27
N ARG A 124 5.11 12.94 14.05
CA ARG A 124 6.26 13.67 13.48
C ARG A 124 7.52 13.58 14.36
N ASP A 125 7.35 13.56 15.67
CA ASP A 125 8.43 13.45 16.67
C ASP A 125 8.98 12.02 16.83
N ALA A 126 8.31 11.01 16.24
CA ALA A 126 8.76 9.63 16.26
C ALA A 126 9.98 9.36 15.36
N ALA A 127 10.50 10.38 14.65
CA ALA A 127 11.71 10.28 13.84
C ALA A 127 12.92 9.74 14.62
N ASN A 128 12.99 10.00 15.94
CA ASN A 128 14.12 9.61 16.78
C ASN A 128 13.98 8.22 17.42
N ASN A 129 12.77 7.66 17.46
CA ASN A 129 12.51 6.38 18.13
C ASN A 129 11.83 5.33 17.23
N GLY A 130 11.48 5.69 16.00
CA GLY A 130 10.81 4.81 15.05
C GLY A 130 9.39 4.44 15.44
N GLY A 131 8.74 5.20 16.32
CA GLY A 131 7.38 4.92 16.80
C GLY A 131 6.35 4.96 15.68
N TYR A 132 5.54 3.92 15.56
CA TYR A 132 4.41 3.87 14.63
C TYR A 132 3.28 3.02 15.21
N SER A 133 2.10 3.14 14.62
CA SER A 133 0.94 2.31 14.91
C SER A 133 0.33 1.77 13.62
N SER A 134 -0.24 0.58 13.69
CA SER A 134 -1.07 0.00 12.63
C SER A 134 -2.55 0.24 12.96
N LEU A 135 -3.40 0.36 11.94
CA LEU A 135 -4.85 0.48 12.12
C LEU A 135 -5.57 -0.88 12.16
N SER A 136 -4.99 -1.89 11.51
CA SER A 136 -5.48 -3.27 11.55
C SER A 136 -4.30 -4.25 11.46
N ASP A 137 -4.48 -5.47 11.96
CA ASP A 137 -3.46 -6.52 11.87
C ASP A 137 -3.21 -6.93 10.42
N MET A 138 -4.25 -6.94 9.60
CA MET A 138 -4.19 -7.29 8.18
C MET A 138 -3.25 -6.37 7.40
N THR A 139 -3.28 -5.06 7.70
CA THR A 139 -2.47 -4.04 7.00
C THR A 139 -1.24 -3.61 7.83
N SER A 140 -0.82 -4.43 8.79
CA SER A 140 0.31 -4.13 9.65
C SER A 140 1.67 -4.38 8.96
N LEU A 141 2.69 -3.61 9.38
CA LEU A 141 4.08 -3.86 8.95
C LEU A 141 4.53 -5.31 9.27
N LYS A 142 4.07 -5.87 10.40
CA LYS A 142 4.39 -7.24 10.80
C LYS A 142 3.89 -8.26 9.76
N THR A 143 2.62 -8.14 9.35
CA THR A 143 2.04 -9.00 8.31
C THR A 143 2.79 -8.85 6.99
N PHE A 144 3.10 -7.61 6.59
CA PHE A 144 3.88 -7.33 5.38
C PHE A 144 5.24 -8.01 5.38
N VAL A 145 6.05 -7.80 6.42
CA VAL A 145 7.41 -8.37 6.50
C VAL A 145 7.36 -9.89 6.58
N THR A 146 6.39 -10.46 7.31
CA THR A 146 6.23 -11.92 7.42
C THR A 146 5.89 -12.56 6.07
N SER A 147 4.93 -11.98 5.33
CA SER A 147 4.55 -12.47 4.00
C SER A 147 5.68 -12.32 2.98
N LEU A 148 6.40 -11.20 3.00
CA LEU A 148 7.57 -10.99 2.14
C LEU A 148 8.67 -12.02 2.44
N ALA A 149 9.01 -12.20 3.71
CA ALA A 149 10.05 -13.14 4.13
C ALA A 149 9.70 -14.58 3.71
N GLY A 150 8.45 -14.99 3.90
CA GLY A 150 7.98 -16.30 3.45
C GLY A 150 8.09 -16.49 1.94
N HIS A 151 7.70 -15.49 1.15
CA HIS A 151 7.81 -15.54 -0.30
C HIS A 151 9.27 -15.63 -0.77
N VAL A 152 10.15 -14.79 -0.21
CA VAL A 152 11.58 -14.79 -0.55
C VAL A 152 12.25 -16.11 -0.14
N ALA A 153 11.94 -16.64 1.04
CA ALA A 153 12.47 -17.92 1.49
C ALA A 153 12.06 -19.07 0.57
N ALA A 154 10.81 -19.09 0.12
CA ALA A 154 10.32 -20.10 -0.83
C ALA A 154 11.01 -20.00 -2.20
N ALA A 155 11.34 -18.80 -2.66
CA ALA A 155 12.09 -18.58 -3.91
C ALA A 155 13.58 -18.95 -3.81
N ALA A 156 14.14 -18.97 -2.60
CA ALA A 156 15.54 -19.28 -2.35
C ALA A 156 15.82 -20.76 -2.07
N ALA A 157 14.79 -21.53 -1.71
CA ALA A 157 14.85 -22.98 -1.47
C ALA A 157 15.13 -23.77 -2.75
#